data_AF-A0A817QW42-F1
#
_entry.id   AF-A0A817QW42-F1
#
_cell.length_a   1.000
_cell.length_b   1.000
_cell.length_c   1.000
_cell.angle_alpha   90.00
_cell.angle_beta   90.00
_cell.angle_gamma   90.00
#
_symmetry.space_group_name_H-M   'P 1'
#
loop_
_entity.id
_entity.type
_entity.pdbx_description
1 polymer ?
#
loop_
_entity_poly.entity_id
_entity_poly.type
_entity_poly.pdbx_seq_one_letter_code
_entity_poly.pdbx_strand_id
1 'polypeptide(L)'
;MHLMRSMLFTIALLMIITLIQGKPTHISSSSTNIKDYIKHLLSLTGIENEYARFLSFLKIDPPTDNTKMRVLYDELFSTNAYVSDLIRLYAKSYTLDEIIELLAFYSSPLGKKTLQTTHEINRQIEDIMLTKISDYIFTSAEHGFNIPLAEFQ
;
A
#
# COMPACT_ATOMS: atom_id res chain seq x y z
N MET A 1 -2.32 13.41 5.08
CA MET A 1 -3.52 12.56 4.88
C MET A 1 -3.48 11.72 3.59
N HIS A 2 -2.73 12.11 2.55
CA HIS A 2 -2.61 11.37 1.27
C HIS A 2 -1.90 10.00 1.35
N LEU A 3 -0.94 9.82 2.27
CA LEU A 3 -0.14 8.58 2.34
C LEU A 3 -0.93 7.37 2.88
N MET A 4 -1.74 7.59 3.93
CA MET A 4 -2.52 6.53 4.58
C MET A 4 -3.66 6.01 3.69
N ARG A 5 -4.04 6.79 2.67
CA ARG A 5 -5.13 6.48 1.73
C ARG A 5 -4.63 5.78 0.46
N SER A 6 -3.42 6.11 0.00
CA SER A 6 -2.78 5.39 -1.12
C SER A 6 -2.48 3.91 -0.80
N MET A 7 -2.18 3.58 0.48
CA MET A 7 -1.97 2.19 0.90
C MET A 7 -3.26 1.35 0.93
N LEU A 8 -4.40 1.96 1.27
CA LEU A 8 -5.70 1.25 1.28
C LEU A 8 -6.12 0.84 -0.15
N PHE A 9 -5.70 1.60 -1.17
CA PHE A 9 -6.07 1.32 -2.56
C PHE A 9 -5.21 0.25 -3.23
N THR A 10 -3.91 0.16 -2.92
CA THR A 10 -3.09 -0.98 -3.36
C THR A 10 -3.57 -2.29 -2.73
N ILE A 11 -4.01 -2.27 -1.48
CA ILE A 11 -4.68 -3.41 -0.84
C ILE A 11 -6.02 -3.75 -1.53
N ALA A 12 -6.80 -2.74 -1.94
CA ALA A 12 -8.04 -2.95 -2.69
C ALA A 12 -7.81 -3.54 -4.10
N LEU A 13 -6.74 -3.11 -4.79
CA LEU A 13 -6.35 -3.68 -6.09
C LEU A 13 -5.90 -5.15 -5.96
N LEU A 14 -5.20 -5.48 -4.88
CA LEU A 14 -4.88 -6.86 -4.47
C LEU A 14 -6.16 -7.70 -4.26
N MET A 15 -7.20 -7.14 -3.65
CA MET A 15 -8.48 -7.84 -3.46
C MET A 15 -9.26 -8.09 -4.76
N ILE A 16 -9.21 -7.17 -5.73
CA ILE A 16 -9.89 -7.34 -7.03
C ILE A 16 -9.25 -8.49 -7.83
N ILE A 17 -7.94 -8.71 -7.70
CA ILE A 17 -7.25 -9.83 -8.36
C ILE A 17 -7.59 -11.18 -7.68
N THR A 18 -7.79 -11.19 -6.36
CA THR A 18 -8.19 -12.42 -5.63
C THR A 18 -9.63 -12.90 -5.91
N LEU A 19 -10.48 -12.07 -6.51
CA LEU A 19 -11.86 -12.43 -6.84
C LEU A 19 -12.00 -13.18 -8.18
N ILE A 20 -10.93 -13.33 -8.95
CA ILE A 20 -10.99 -13.92 -10.31
C ILE A 20 -10.50 -15.38 -10.36
N GLN A 21 -9.86 -15.94 -9.34
CA GLN A 21 -9.37 -17.33 -9.43
C GLN A 21 -9.76 -18.20 -8.22
N GLY A 22 -10.90 -18.88 -8.38
CA GLY A 22 -11.14 -20.14 -7.69
C GLY A 22 -10.31 -21.25 -8.33
N LYS A 23 -9.19 -21.62 -7.71
CA LYS A 23 -8.65 -22.99 -7.73
C LYS A 23 -7.56 -23.15 -6.64
N PRO A 24 -7.58 -24.24 -5.87
CA PRO A 24 -6.52 -24.51 -4.91
C PRO A 24 -5.30 -25.07 -5.66
N THR A 25 -4.18 -24.34 -5.63
CA THR A 25 -2.94 -24.78 -6.29
C THR A 25 -1.92 -25.25 -5.25
N HIS A 26 -1.38 -26.43 -5.54
CA HIS A 26 -0.39 -27.19 -4.79
C HIS A 26 0.84 -26.35 -4.39
N ILE A 27 1.22 -26.39 -3.11
CA ILE A 27 2.46 -25.80 -2.60
C ILE A 27 3.64 -26.65 -3.13
N SER A 28 4.38 -26.13 -4.11
CA SER A 28 5.66 -26.72 -4.53
C SER A 28 6.81 -26.12 -3.69
N SER A 29 7.77 -26.97 -3.39
CA SER A 29 8.86 -26.82 -2.43
C SER A 29 10.01 -25.87 -2.87
N SER A 30 9.69 -24.72 -3.47
CA SER A 30 10.66 -23.69 -3.91
C SER A 30 10.65 -22.43 -3.03
N SER A 31 10.55 -22.62 -1.71
CA SER A 31 10.29 -21.54 -0.75
C SER A 31 11.44 -20.53 -0.59
N THR A 32 12.67 -20.89 -0.96
CA THR A 32 13.82 -19.96 -0.95
C THR A 32 13.80 -19.06 -2.18
N ASN A 33 13.41 -19.59 -3.34
CA ASN A 33 13.44 -18.86 -4.60
C ASN A 33 12.36 -17.76 -4.64
N ILE A 34 11.12 -18.07 -4.23
CA ILE A 34 10.02 -17.09 -4.28
C ILE A 34 10.26 -15.82 -3.45
N LYS A 35 10.98 -15.91 -2.33
CA LYS A 35 11.22 -14.76 -1.44
C LYS A 35 12.08 -13.68 -2.10
N ASP A 36 13.09 -14.08 -2.87
CA ASP A 36 13.98 -13.15 -3.55
C ASP A 36 13.23 -12.40 -4.68
N TYR A 37 12.34 -13.10 -5.39
CA TYR A 37 11.49 -12.50 -6.42
C TYR A 37 10.47 -11.53 -5.80
N ILE A 38 9.85 -11.89 -4.67
CA ILE A 38 8.97 -10.97 -3.95
C ILE A 38 9.74 -9.75 -3.48
N LYS A 39 10.94 -9.91 -2.91
CA LYS A 39 11.76 -8.77 -2.50
C LYS A 39 12.08 -7.84 -3.67
N HIS A 40 12.40 -8.39 -4.83
CA HIS A 40 12.61 -7.62 -6.05
C HIS A 40 11.33 -6.88 -6.48
N LEU A 41 10.17 -7.54 -6.41
CA LEU A 41 8.88 -6.93 -6.72
C LEU A 41 8.59 -5.73 -5.80
N LEU A 42 8.79 -5.90 -4.49
CA LEU A 42 8.60 -4.83 -3.50
C LEU A 42 9.55 -3.64 -3.73
N SER A 43 10.79 -3.91 -4.15
CA SER A 43 11.74 -2.87 -4.52
C SER A 43 11.28 -2.10 -5.77
N LEU A 44 10.79 -2.79 -6.80
CA LEU A 44 10.29 -2.17 -8.04
C LEU A 44 9.07 -1.29 -7.80
N THR A 45 8.18 -1.67 -6.87
CA THR A 45 7.01 -0.84 -6.52
C THR A 45 7.36 0.34 -5.62
N GLY A 46 8.59 0.41 -5.10
CA GLY A 46 9.03 1.51 -4.24
C GLY A 46 8.40 1.52 -2.84
N ILE A 47 7.90 0.36 -2.38
CA ILE A 47 7.17 0.27 -1.10
C ILE A 47 8.02 0.71 0.11
N GLU A 48 9.34 0.53 0.04
CA GLU A 48 10.28 0.96 1.08
C GLU A 48 10.26 2.49 1.25
N ASN A 49 10.19 3.23 0.14
CA ASN A 49 10.12 4.69 0.15
C ASN A 49 8.74 5.19 0.62
N GLU A 50 7.66 4.48 0.30
CA GLU A 50 6.33 4.76 0.84
C GLU A 50 6.28 4.55 2.34
N TYR A 51 6.84 3.42 2.82
CA TYR A 51 6.86 3.11 4.24
C TYR A 51 7.74 4.09 5.04
N ALA A 52 8.90 4.48 4.52
CA ALA A 52 9.73 5.52 5.14
C ALA A 52 9.00 6.86 5.25
N ARG A 53 8.29 7.27 4.19
CA ARG A 53 7.44 8.47 4.23
C ARG A 53 6.29 8.34 5.23
N PHE A 54 5.74 7.14 5.40
CA PHE A 54 4.69 6.88 6.38
C PHE A 54 5.19 7.02 7.81
N LEU A 55 6.35 6.44 8.14
CA LEU A 55 6.97 6.61 9.46
C LEU A 55 7.30 8.08 9.74
N SER A 56 7.86 8.79 8.75
CA SER A 56 8.14 10.23 8.87
C SER A 56 6.86 11.04 9.10
N PHE A 57 5.75 10.72 8.41
CA PHE A 57 4.46 11.36 8.63
C PHE A 57 3.94 11.16 10.05
N LEU A 58 4.13 9.97 10.62
CA LEU A 58 3.78 9.67 12.01
C LEU A 58 4.78 10.20 13.03
N LYS A 59 5.87 10.84 12.58
CA LYS A 59 7.00 11.27 13.44
C LYS A 59 7.59 10.12 14.25
N ILE A 60 7.64 8.93 13.63
CA ILE A 60 8.26 7.74 14.18
C ILE A 60 9.68 7.69 13.62
N ASP A 61 10.64 8.15 14.41
CA ASP A 61 12.05 8.16 14.06
C ASP A 61 12.80 7.00 14.72
N PRO A 62 13.82 6.42 14.04
CA PRO A 62 14.65 5.39 14.63
C PRO A 62 15.39 5.95 15.86
N PRO A 63 15.38 5.25 17.01
CA PRO A 63 16.17 5.66 18.16
C PRO A 63 17.66 5.73 17.80
N THR A 64 18.36 6.75 18.29
CA THR A 64 19.78 6.99 18.00
C THR A 64 20.73 6.09 18.80
N ASP A 65 20.26 5.60 19.95
CA ASP A 65 21.09 4.92 20.93
C ASP A 65 20.80 3.42 20.93
N ASN A 66 21.82 2.60 21.21
CA ASN A 66 21.73 1.13 21.18
C ASN A 66 21.00 0.56 22.41
N THR A 67 19.73 0.95 22.56
CA THR A 67 18.86 0.71 23.71
C THR A 67 17.87 -0.43 23.42
N LYS A 68 17.16 -0.91 24.46
CA LYS A 68 16.02 -1.83 24.26
C LYS A 68 14.95 -1.25 23.32
N MET A 69 14.78 0.08 23.32
CA MET A 69 13.88 0.77 22.39
C MET A 69 14.35 0.66 20.94
N ARG A 70 15.66 0.68 20.70
CA ARG A 70 16.20 0.46 19.35
C ARG A 70 15.89 -0.95 18.84
N VAL A 71 16.06 -1.97 19.69
CA VAL A 71 15.72 -3.35 19.33
C VAL A 71 14.23 -3.49 19.00
N LEU A 72 13.35 -2.94 19.85
CA LEU A 72 11.89 -2.95 19.59
C LEU A 72 11.53 -2.20 18.30
N TYR A 73 12.17 -1.06 18.03
CA TYR A 73 11.99 -0.35 16.77
C TYR A 73 12.43 -1.22 15.59
N ASP A 74 13.59 -1.85 15.67
CA ASP A 74 14.11 -2.67 14.59
C ASP A 74 13.22 -3.90 14.32
N GLU A 75 12.60 -4.46 15.35
CA GLU A 75 11.64 -5.57 15.25
C GLU A 75 10.26 -5.19 14.70
N LEU A 76 9.74 -3.99 15.06
CA LEU A 76 8.35 -3.63 14.77
C LEU A 76 8.20 -2.61 13.64
N PHE A 77 9.16 -1.69 13.52
CA PHE A 77 9.04 -0.51 12.67
C PHE A 77 10.10 -0.40 11.60
N SER A 78 11.22 -1.14 11.67
CA SER A 78 12.23 -1.05 10.61
C SER A 78 11.66 -1.44 9.24
N THR A 79 12.22 -0.84 8.19
CA THR A 79 11.91 -1.22 6.81
C THR A 79 12.14 -2.73 6.58
N ASN A 80 13.16 -3.31 7.21
CA ASN A 80 13.46 -4.74 7.11
C ASN A 80 12.36 -5.61 7.73
N ALA A 81 11.86 -5.23 8.92
CA ALA A 81 10.74 -5.94 9.56
C ALA A 81 9.48 -5.87 8.68
N TYR A 82 9.16 -4.67 8.20
CA TYR A 82 8.02 -4.45 7.33
C TYR A 82 8.11 -5.24 6.01
N VAL A 83 9.26 -5.21 5.33
CA VAL A 83 9.49 -5.98 4.10
C VAL A 83 9.41 -7.49 4.37
N SER A 84 9.92 -7.97 5.51
CA SER A 84 9.83 -9.37 5.91
C SER A 84 8.38 -9.84 6.04
N ASP A 85 7.53 -9.03 6.67
CA ASP A 85 6.10 -9.34 6.81
C ASP A 85 5.37 -9.31 5.46
N LEU A 86 5.70 -8.35 4.59
CA LEU A 86 5.17 -8.34 3.21
C LEU A 86 5.61 -9.57 2.42
N ILE A 87 6.88 -9.99 2.53
CA ILE A 87 7.35 -11.22 1.86
C ILE A 87 6.53 -12.42 2.33
N ARG A 88 6.26 -12.54 3.63
CA ARG A 88 5.43 -13.62 4.18
C ARG A 88 4.00 -13.57 3.64
N LEU A 89 3.42 -12.37 3.54
CA LEU A 89 2.07 -12.17 3.02
C LEU A 89 1.98 -12.56 1.54
N TYR A 90 2.89 -12.05 0.71
CA TYR A 90 2.90 -12.37 -0.73
C TYR A 90 3.16 -13.86 -0.97
N ALA A 91 4.11 -14.48 -0.26
CA ALA A 91 4.39 -15.91 -0.41
C ALA A 91 3.23 -16.81 0.02
N LYS A 92 2.31 -16.31 0.85
CA LYS A 92 1.08 -17.00 1.24
C LYS A 92 -0.03 -16.83 0.19
N SER A 93 -0.05 -15.70 -0.50
CA SER A 93 -1.13 -15.30 -1.40
C SER A 93 -0.86 -15.59 -2.89
N TYR A 94 0.40 -15.75 -3.27
CA TYR A 94 0.83 -15.90 -4.66
C TYR A 94 1.76 -17.09 -4.84
N THR A 95 1.64 -17.72 -6.00
CA THR A 95 2.60 -18.69 -6.53
C THR A 95 3.82 -17.99 -7.11
N LEU A 96 4.91 -18.75 -7.32
CA LEU A 96 6.13 -18.22 -7.94
C LEU A 96 5.86 -17.65 -9.33
N ASP A 97 5.06 -18.35 -10.15
CA ASP A 97 4.76 -17.94 -11.52
C ASP A 97 3.99 -16.61 -11.55
N GLU A 98 3.00 -16.43 -10.65
CA GLU A 98 2.28 -15.16 -10.51
C GLU A 98 3.20 -14.01 -10.08
N ILE A 99 4.14 -14.26 -9.16
CA ILE A 99 5.15 -13.25 -8.79
C ILE A 99 6.04 -12.89 -9.98
N ILE A 100 6.44 -13.87 -10.79
CA ILE A 100 7.23 -13.63 -12.01
C ILE A 100 6.44 -12.81 -13.03
N GLU A 101 5.15 -13.09 -13.22
CA GLU A 101 4.27 -12.31 -14.09
C GLU A 101 4.10 -10.87 -13.59
N LEU A 102 3.91 -10.66 -12.28
CA LEU A 102 3.85 -9.34 -11.68
C LEU A 102 5.16 -8.58 -11.89
N LEU A 103 6.31 -9.23 -11.70
CA LEU A 103 7.62 -8.64 -11.98
C LEU A 103 7.76 -8.23 -13.44
N ALA A 104 7.36 -9.09 -14.38
CA ALA A 104 7.40 -8.78 -15.80
C ALA A 104 6.50 -7.57 -16.14
N PHE A 105 5.30 -7.52 -15.57
CA PHE A 105 4.39 -6.39 -15.75
C PHE A 105 4.99 -5.10 -15.20
N TYR A 106 5.38 -5.05 -13.92
CA TYR A 106 5.91 -3.82 -13.30
C TYR A 106 7.26 -3.37 -13.88
N SER A 107 8.00 -4.28 -14.52
CA SER A 107 9.22 -3.95 -15.26
C SER A 107 8.94 -3.34 -16.64
N SER A 108 7.76 -3.58 -17.22
CA SER A 108 7.38 -3.10 -18.55
C SER A 108 7.16 -1.57 -18.59
N PRO A 109 7.20 -0.93 -19.78
CA PRO A 109 6.87 0.50 -19.92
C PRO A 109 5.47 0.83 -19.39
N LEU A 110 4.50 -0.06 -19.62
CA LEU A 110 3.14 0.11 -19.12
C LEU A 110 3.10 0.02 -17.59
N GLY A 111 3.72 -1.00 -16.99
CA GLY A 111 3.73 -1.15 -15.53
C GLY A 111 4.41 0.00 -14.81
N LYS A 112 5.53 0.52 -15.35
CA LYS A 112 6.18 1.73 -14.84
C LYS A 112 5.27 2.96 -14.93
N LYS A 113 4.60 3.15 -16.06
CA LYS A 113 3.60 4.22 -16.22
C LYS A 113 2.46 4.06 -15.23
N THR A 114 1.96 2.84 -15.03
CA THR A 114 0.91 2.54 -14.04
C THR A 114 1.35 2.95 -12.64
N LEU A 115 2.55 2.56 -12.19
CA LEU A 115 3.07 2.95 -10.87
C LEU A 115 3.14 4.48 -10.70
N GLN A 116 3.68 5.18 -11.69
CA GLN A 116 3.81 6.64 -11.66
C GLN A 116 2.45 7.35 -11.68
N THR A 117 1.54 6.88 -12.53
CA THR A 117 0.26 7.55 -12.78
C THR A 117 -0.76 7.22 -11.71
N THR A 118 -0.66 6.06 -11.04
CA THR A 118 -1.61 5.65 -9.98
C THR A 118 -1.63 6.67 -8.84
N HIS A 119 -0.47 7.20 -8.42
CA HIS A 119 -0.45 8.24 -7.38
C HIS A 119 -1.17 9.51 -7.80
N GLU A 120 -1.00 9.95 -9.04
CA GLU A 120 -1.63 11.14 -9.57
C GLU A 120 -3.14 10.95 -9.75
N ILE A 121 -3.56 9.79 -10.28
CA ILE A 121 -4.98 9.42 -10.40
C ILE A 121 -5.63 9.39 -9.02
N ASN A 122 -4.99 8.78 -8.02
CA ASN A 122 -5.53 8.72 -6.66
C ASN A 122 -5.70 10.12 -6.06
N ARG A 123 -4.75 11.04 -6.27
CA ARG A 123 -4.89 12.44 -5.85
C ARG A 123 -6.10 13.09 -6.51
N GLN A 124 -6.25 12.95 -7.81
CA GLN A 124 -7.39 13.52 -8.54
C GLN A 124 -8.73 12.94 -8.08
N ILE A 125 -8.80 11.63 -7.79
CA ILE A 125 -9.99 10.99 -7.22
C ILE A 125 -10.33 11.62 -5.86
N GLU A 126 -9.34 11.85 -4.99
CA GLU A 126 -9.55 12.51 -3.70
C GLU A 126 -10.06 13.94 -3.86
N ASP A 127 -9.46 14.73 -4.75
CA ASP A 127 -9.88 16.10 -5.03
C ASP A 127 -11.33 16.13 -5.52
N ILE A 128 -11.70 15.25 -6.46
CA ILE A 128 -13.08 15.11 -6.95
C ILE A 128 -14.04 14.76 -5.81
N MET A 129 -13.67 13.83 -4.92
CA MET A 129 -14.51 13.47 -3.77
C MET A 129 -14.69 14.66 -2.82
N LEU A 130 -13.62 15.38 -2.50
CA LEU A 130 -13.68 16.55 -1.63
C LEU A 130 -14.56 17.65 -2.23
N THR A 131 -14.39 17.96 -3.52
CA THR A 131 -15.25 18.91 -4.23
C THR A 131 -16.72 18.49 -4.15
N LYS A 132 -17.03 17.23 -4.44
CA LYS A 132 -18.42 16.73 -4.36
C LYS A 132 -19.02 16.82 -2.96
N ILE A 133 -18.24 16.53 -1.92
CA ILE A 133 -18.69 16.66 -0.53
C ILE A 133 -18.92 18.13 -0.18
N SER A 134 -18.01 19.02 -0.57
CA SER A 134 -18.17 20.46 -0.37
C SER A 134 -19.42 21.00 -1.07
N ASP A 135 -19.60 20.68 -2.36
CA ASP A 135 -20.77 21.09 -3.14
C ASP A 135 -22.06 20.61 -2.50
N TYR A 136 -22.10 19.35 -2.04
CA TYR A 136 -23.24 18.79 -1.33
C TYR A 136 -23.55 19.56 -0.03
N ILE A 137 -22.54 19.87 0.79
CA ILE A 137 -22.72 20.63 2.04
C ILE A 137 -23.24 22.04 1.75
N PHE A 138 -22.62 22.77 0.82
CA PHE A 138 -23.02 24.14 0.50
C PHE A 138 -24.41 24.20 -0.09
N THR A 139 -24.70 23.36 -1.09
CA THR A 139 -26.02 23.30 -1.73
C THR A 139 -27.09 22.92 -0.70
N SER A 140 -26.81 21.97 0.19
CA SER A 140 -27.77 21.57 1.23
C SER A 140 -28.06 22.70 2.22
N ALA A 141 -27.02 23.45 2.62
CA ALA A 141 -27.18 24.62 3.49
C ALA A 141 -28.01 25.73 2.82
N GLU A 142 -27.79 26.00 1.52
CA GLU A 142 -28.60 26.95 0.74
C GLU A 142 -30.08 26.57 0.69
N HIS A 143 -30.39 25.28 0.72
CA HIS A 143 -31.75 24.75 0.75
C HIS A 143 -32.31 24.60 2.18
N GLY A 144 -31.59 25.07 3.20
CA GLY A 144 -32.04 25.05 4.59
C GLY A 144 -31.90 23.68 5.29
N PHE A 145 -31.18 22.73 4.71
CA PHE A 145 -30.86 21.47 5.37
C PHE A 145 -29.69 21.64 6.33
N ASN A 146 -29.79 21.07 7.53
CA ASN A 146 -28.69 20.99 8.47
C ASN A 146 -27.91 19.68 8.27
N ILE A 147 -26.65 19.76 7.86
CA ILE A 147 -25.78 18.59 7.72
C ILE A 147 -24.92 18.46 8.97
N PRO A 148 -25.13 17.44 9.81
CA PRO A 148 -24.26 17.19 10.94
C PRO A 148 -22.88 16.76 10.42
N LEU A 149 -21.88 17.61 10.60
CA LEU A 149 -20.50 17.24 10.39
C LEU A 149 -20.01 16.49 11.62
N ALA A 150 -19.28 15.38 11.42
CA ALA A 150 -18.66 14.67 12.52
C ALA A 150 -17.69 15.62 13.23
N GLU A 151 -17.85 15.80 14.54
CA GLU A 151 -16.86 16.50 15.36
C GLU A 151 -15.57 15.68 15.34
N PHE A 152 -14.51 16.25 14.79
CA PHE A 152 -13.18 15.65 14.88
C PHE A 152 -12.67 15.86 16.30
N GLN A 153 -12.72 14.79 17.12
CA GLN A 153 -12.06 14.72 18.43
C GLN A 153 -10.55 14.51 18.27
#